data_AF-A0AAU8CXY9-F1
#
_entry.id   AF-A0AAU8CXY9-F1
#
_cell.length_a   1.000
_cell.length_b   1.000
_cell.length_c   1.000
_cell.angle_alpha   90.00
_cell.angle_beta   90.00
_cell.angle_gamma   90.00
#
_symmetry.space_group_name_H-M   'P 1'
#
loop_
_entity.id
_entity.type
_entity.pdbx_description
1 polymer ?
#
loop_
_entity_poly.entity_id
_entity_poly.type
_entity_poly.pdbx_seq_one_letter_code
_entity_poly.pdbx_strand_id
1 'polypeptide(L)'
;MSRFPLSLFLAGMIGCCASSALAFAEKLEIHSRTLSDSAFLGGDPDAGSPVVLSGGLSGPDGEQKLPVVILLHGTDGPGSGAVWSWNRFLNSKGIATLSLDSYTGRSLSEASSDQSLFGQFTQISDAYRAVEALAAHPKIDGSRVAIMGFSRGGNAALYSAMVRFQKSFGPKEGRIVAHLPFYPACNFELLDQANVTGVPIREFHGAEDYWTPTAPCRAYIDRLAEAGHDAQMTVYPGALHNFDSPRNPARVSDSDWQTSRNCLRREEDGQLVNAVTGKLFTYADACVEYGPSSQYNDAAATAAQAAVMEFLTGVFADK
;
A
#
# COMPACT_ATOMS: atom_id res chain seq x y z
N MET A 1 -47.48 -13.31 -68.74
CA MET A 1 -47.60 -13.75 -67.33
C MET A 1 -46.21 -14.05 -66.80
N SER A 2 -45.69 -13.24 -65.89
CA SER A 2 -44.94 -13.63 -64.68
C SER A 2 -44.15 -12.43 -64.17
N ARG A 3 -44.61 -11.84 -63.06
CA ARG A 3 -43.82 -10.97 -62.19
C ARG A 3 -43.08 -11.87 -61.21
N PHE A 4 -41.79 -11.65 -60.99
CA PHE A 4 -41.07 -12.16 -59.81
C PHE A 4 -40.53 -10.96 -59.02
N PRO A 5 -40.71 -10.90 -57.69
CA PRO A 5 -40.26 -9.79 -56.87
C PRO A 5 -38.83 -10.01 -56.36
N LEU A 6 -38.14 -8.89 -56.14
CA LEU A 6 -36.82 -8.79 -55.54
C LEU A 6 -36.97 -8.84 -54.01
N SER A 7 -36.42 -9.85 -53.35
CA SER A 7 -36.33 -9.91 -51.88
C SER A 7 -34.97 -9.39 -51.43
N LEU A 8 -34.97 -8.26 -50.73
CA LEU A 8 -33.82 -7.69 -50.03
C LEU A 8 -33.77 -8.29 -48.62
N PHE A 9 -32.72 -9.04 -48.29
CA PHE A 9 -32.44 -9.45 -46.91
C PHE A 9 -31.67 -8.33 -46.19
N LEU A 10 -32.28 -7.75 -45.17
CA LEU A 10 -31.62 -6.83 -44.25
C LEU A 10 -30.99 -7.65 -43.11
N ALA A 11 -29.68 -7.86 -43.13
CA ALA A 11 -28.95 -8.42 -42.00
C ALA A 11 -28.72 -7.32 -40.96
N GLY A 12 -29.46 -7.38 -39.84
CA GLY A 12 -29.21 -6.52 -38.69
C GLY A 12 -27.97 -6.98 -37.94
N MET A 13 -26.89 -6.21 -38.00
CA MET A 13 -25.81 -6.30 -37.02
C MET A 13 -26.26 -5.57 -35.75
N ILE A 14 -26.62 -6.32 -34.72
CA ILE A 14 -26.72 -5.79 -33.36
C ILE A 14 -25.27 -5.58 -32.88
N GLY A 15 -24.77 -4.37 -33.05
CA GLY A 15 -23.54 -3.93 -32.42
C GLY A 15 -23.71 -3.97 -30.91
N CYS A 16 -22.97 -4.86 -30.25
CA CYS A 16 -22.83 -4.86 -28.80
C CYS A 16 -22.01 -3.60 -28.44
N CYS A 17 -22.70 -2.48 -28.19
CA CYS A 17 -22.08 -1.33 -27.54
C CYS A 17 -21.76 -1.77 -26.11
N ALA A 18 -20.50 -2.12 -25.86
CA ALA A 18 -19.98 -2.14 -24.51
C ALA A 18 -20.15 -0.72 -23.97
N SER A 19 -21.14 -0.52 -23.08
CA SER A 19 -21.22 0.70 -22.29
C SER A 19 -19.92 0.81 -21.51
N SER A 20 -19.01 1.66 -21.97
CA SER A 20 -17.93 2.15 -21.13
C SER A 20 -18.60 2.84 -19.95
N ALA A 21 -18.64 2.16 -18.81
CA ALA A 21 -19.01 2.79 -17.55
C ALA A 21 -18.18 4.08 -17.46
N LEU A 22 -18.86 5.21 -17.26
CA LEU A 22 -18.17 6.46 -16.96
C LEU A 22 -17.27 6.21 -15.73
N ALA A 23 -16.17 6.93 -15.60
CA ALA A 23 -15.29 6.80 -14.44
C ALA A 23 -15.31 8.11 -13.69
N PHE A 24 -15.33 8.05 -12.36
CA PHE A 24 -15.12 9.24 -11.55
C PHE A 24 -13.67 9.34 -11.10
N ALA A 25 -13.23 10.58 -10.95
CA ALA A 25 -11.99 10.93 -10.32
C ALA A 25 -12.20 12.23 -9.55
N GLU A 26 -11.79 12.26 -8.29
CA GLU A 26 -11.84 13.45 -7.45
C GLU A 26 -10.67 13.49 -6.49
N LYS A 27 -10.44 14.66 -5.90
CA LYS A 27 -9.45 14.86 -4.87
C LYS A 27 -10.16 14.99 -3.53
N LEU A 28 -9.76 14.16 -2.56
CA LEU A 28 -10.18 14.24 -1.18
C LEU A 28 -9.09 14.92 -0.35
N GLU A 29 -9.52 15.79 0.56
CA GLU A 29 -8.67 16.34 1.62
C GLU A 29 -8.74 15.42 2.84
N ILE A 30 -7.57 15.08 3.38
CA ILE A 30 -7.46 14.15 4.51
C ILE A 30 -6.68 14.86 5.61
N HIS A 31 -7.38 15.17 6.70
CA HIS A 31 -6.76 15.80 7.86
C HIS A 31 -5.99 14.77 8.67
N SER A 32 -4.68 15.00 8.84
CA SER A 32 -3.77 14.13 9.57
C SER A 32 -2.79 14.96 10.41
N ARG A 33 -1.76 14.32 10.95
CA ARG A 33 -0.66 14.95 11.69
C ARG A 33 0.69 14.42 11.22
N THR A 34 1.71 15.26 11.26
CA THR A 34 3.10 14.87 11.06
C THR A 34 3.69 14.41 12.38
N LEU A 35 3.67 13.09 12.60
CA LEU A 35 4.20 12.45 13.80
C LEU A 35 5.68 12.12 13.62
N SER A 36 6.45 12.22 14.70
CA SER A 36 7.75 11.55 14.80
C SER A 36 7.54 10.07 15.12
N ASP A 37 8.55 9.23 14.90
CA ASP A 37 8.46 7.82 15.28
C ASP A 37 8.25 7.65 16.79
N SER A 38 8.87 8.51 17.61
CA SER A 38 8.68 8.42 19.05
C SER A 38 7.27 8.78 19.50
N ALA A 39 6.66 9.81 18.89
CA ALA A 39 5.27 10.15 19.14
C ALA A 39 4.32 9.03 18.70
N PHE A 40 4.59 8.42 17.54
CA PHE A 40 3.77 7.32 17.04
C PHE A 40 3.88 6.07 17.92
N LEU A 41 5.10 5.63 18.25
CA LEU A 41 5.34 4.46 19.09
C LEU A 41 4.83 4.66 20.52
N GLY A 42 4.91 5.88 21.04
CA GLY A 42 4.32 6.26 22.33
C GLY A 42 2.77 6.26 22.32
N GLY A 43 2.13 6.14 21.16
CA GLY A 43 0.68 6.02 21.06
C GLY A 43 -0.08 7.32 21.28
N ASP A 44 0.54 8.48 21.07
CA ASP A 44 -0.08 9.80 21.23
C ASP A 44 -0.69 10.30 19.89
N PRO A 45 -2.03 10.23 19.71
CA PRO A 45 -2.69 10.68 18.48
C PRO A 45 -2.73 12.20 18.31
N ASP A 46 -2.49 12.98 19.37
CA ASP A 46 -2.57 14.44 19.36
C ASP A 46 -1.19 15.11 19.20
N ALA A 47 -0.11 14.33 19.29
CA ALA A 47 1.25 14.78 19.05
C ALA A 47 1.52 15.25 17.61
N GLY A 48 2.69 15.84 17.40
CA GLY A 48 3.11 16.32 16.08
C GLY A 48 2.30 17.53 15.58
N SER A 49 2.51 17.90 14.32
CA SER A 49 1.89 19.08 13.72
C SER A 49 0.71 18.71 12.81
N PRO A 50 -0.43 19.40 12.84
CA PRO A 50 -1.52 19.18 11.89
C PRO A 50 -1.06 19.33 10.43
N VAL A 51 -1.62 18.52 9.54
CA VAL A 51 -1.38 18.58 8.10
C VAL A 51 -2.64 18.20 7.32
N VAL A 52 -2.82 18.76 6.13
CA VAL A 52 -3.86 18.34 5.19
C VAL A 52 -3.18 17.60 4.04
N LEU A 53 -3.59 16.35 3.84
CA LEU A 53 -3.09 15.46 2.80
C LEU A 53 -4.04 15.42 1.62
N SER A 54 -3.52 15.02 0.46
CA SER A 54 -4.28 14.88 -0.78
C SER A 54 -4.49 13.41 -1.10
N GLY A 55 -5.73 12.97 -1.27
CA GLY A 55 -6.06 11.64 -1.76
C GLY A 55 -6.71 11.72 -3.15
N GLY A 56 -6.13 11.07 -4.15
CA GLY A 56 -6.77 10.91 -5.45
C GLY A 56 -7.72 9.71 -5.43
N LEU A 57 -9.02 9.96 -5.32
CA LEU A 57 -10.05 8.93 -5.33
C LEU A 57 -10.54 8.70 -6.77
N SER A 58 -10.56 7.46 -7.23
CA SER A 58 -11.14 7.11 -8.52
C SER A 58 -11.80 5.73 -8.51
N GLY A 59 -12.73 5.52 -9.42
CA GLY A 59 -13.42 4.24 -9.62
C GLY A 59 -14.31 4.27 -10.87
N PRO A 60 -14.89 3.12 -11.26
CA PRO A 60 -16.02 3.14 -12.18
C PRO A 60 -17.20 3.93 -11.58
N ASP A 61 -17.95 4.65 -12.40
CA ASP A 61 -19.23 5.20 -12.00
C ASP A 61 -20.30 4.11 -11.94
N GLY A 62 -21.21 4.27 -11.00
CA GLY A 62 -22.35 3.41 -10.80
C GLY A 62 -23.21 3.90 -9.65
N GLU A 63 -24.39 3.31 -9.51
CA GLU A 63 -25.29 3.61 -8.39
C GLU A 63 -24.86 2.89 -7.10
N GLN A 64 -24.11 1.79 -7.23
CA GLN A 64 -23.64 1.00 -6.10
C GLN A 64 -22.38 1.58 -5.49
N LYS A 65 -22.32 1.58 -4.15
CA LYS A 65 -21.11 1.91 -3.41
C LYS A 65 -20.02 0.86 -3.66
N LEU A 66 -18.82 1.33 -3.95
CA LEU A 66 -17.70 0.48 -4.33
C LEU A 66 -16.85 0.08 -3.11
N PRO A 67 -16.30 -1.15 -3.08
CA PRO A 67 -15.15 -1.43 -2.24
C PRO A 67 -13.96 -0.59 -2.70
N VAL A 68 -13.04 -0.30 -1.80
CA VAL A 68 -11.92 0.61 -2.07
C VAL A 68 -10.60 0.08 -1.54
N VAL A 69 -9.54 0.30 -2.31
CA VAL A 69 -8.16 0.06 -1.87
C VAL A 69 -7.45 1.39 -1.69
N ILE A 70 -6.97 1.66 -0.48
CA ILE A 70 -6.07 2.80 -0.22
C ILE A 70 -4.67 2.38 -0.68
N LEU A 71 -4.05 3.19 -1.54
CA LEU A 71 -2.71 2.96 -2.08
C LEU A 71 -1.71 3.91 -1.42
N LEU A 72 -0.71 3.36 -0.74
CA LEU A 72 0.32 4.09 0.00
C LEU A 72 1.66 4.02 -0.74
N HIS A 73 2.19 5.18 -1.15
CA HIS A 73 3.47 5.26 -1.84
C HIS A 73 4.68 4.96 -0.93
N GLY A 74 5.80 4.60 -1.55
CA GLY A 74 7.08 4.41 -0.86
C GLY A 74 7.84 5.73 -0.66
N THR A 75 9.16 5.64 -0.54
CA THR A 75 10.04 6.82 -0.46
C THR A 75 10.12 7.58 -1.79
N ASP A 76 9.61 7.02 -2.88
CA ASP A 76 9.47 7.64 -4.20
C ASP A 76 8.32 8.66 -4.29
N GLY A 77 7.51 8.77 -3.24
CA GLY A 77 6.51 9.84 -3.08
C GLY A 77 5.28 9.69 -3.98
N PRO A 78 4.48 10.76 -4.15
CA PRO A 78 3.23 10.72 -4.93
C PRO A 78 3.45 10.42 -6.42
N GLY A 79 4.70 10.52 -6.90
CA GLY A 79 5.13 10.10 -8.23
C GLY A 79 5.32 8.59 -8.38
N SER A 80 4.90 7.77 -7.41
CA SER A 80 5.14 6.32 -7.43
C SER A 80 4.52 5.61 -8.64
N GLY A 81 5.35 4.85 -9.34
CA GLY A 81 4.92 4.04 -10.50
C GLY A 81 4.09 2.81 -10.10
N ALA A 82 4.35 2.24 -8.91
CA ALA A 82 3.54 1.15 -8.37
C ALA A 82 2.12 1.63 -8.06
N VAL A 83 1.97 2.74 -7.32
CA VAL A 83 0.66 3.34 -7.04
C VAL A 83 -0.11 3.66 -8.33
N TRP A 84 0.57 4.27 -9.31
CA TRP A 84 -0.06 4.57 -10.61
C TRP A 84 -0.57 3.32 -11.33
N SER A 85 0.21 2.23 -11.33
CA SER A 85 -0.16 1.02 -12.04
C SER A 85 -1.31 0.28 -11.35
N TRP A 86 -1.25 0.16 -10.02
CA TRP A 86 -2.27 -0.50 -9.22
C TRP A 86 -3.59 0.25 -9.19
N ASN A 87 -3.56 1.58 -9.13
CA ASN A 87 -4.76 2.42 -9.32
C ASN A 87 -5.48 1.99 -10.60
N ARG A 88 -4.81 2.09 -11.75
CA ARG A 88 -5.46 1.77 -13.03
C ARG A 88 -5.92 0.32 -13.13
N PHE A 89 -5.11 -0.62 -12.65
CA PHE A 89 -5.44 -2.04 -12.69
C PHE A 89 -6.71 -2.32 -11.87
N LEU A 90 -6.77 -1.88 -10.61
CA LEU A 90 -7.92 -2.12 -9.73
C LEU A 90 -9.19 -1.40 -10.23
N ASN A 91 -9.06 -0.16 -10.72
CA ASN A 91 -10.17 0.56 -11.34
C ASN A 91 -10.73 -0.22 -12.55
N SER A 92 -9.87 -0.81 -13.38
CA SER A 92 -10.29 -1.66 -14.50
C SER A 92 -11.00 -2.96 -14.09
N LYS A 93 -10.86 -3.35 -12.81
CA LYS A 93 -11.52 -4.51 -12.20
C LYS A 93 -12.75 -4.14 -11.37
N GLY A 94 -13.18 -2.88 -11.44
CA GLY A 94 -14.37 -2.40 -10.75
C GLY A 94 -14.16 -2.05 -9.27
N ILE A 95 -12.91 -1.95 -8.81
CA ILE A 95 -12.56 -1.62 -7.44
C ILE A 95 -12.10 -0.16 -7.41
N ALA A 96 -12.67 0.65 -6.51
CA ALA A 96 -12.23 2.02 -6.32
C ALA A 96 -10.85 2.05 -5.67
N THR A 97 -10.10 3.13 -5.87
CA THR A 97 -8.83 3.32 -5.18
C THR A 97 -8.67 4.74 -4.70
N LEU A 98 -8.04 4.90 -3.54
CA LEU A 98 -7.57 6.19 -3.04
C LEU A 98 -6.04 6.20 -3.04
N SER A 99 -5.43 6.90 -3.99
CA SER A 99 -3.98 7.14 -4.00
C SER A 99 -3.63 8.24 -3.01
N LEU A 100 -3.06 7.88 -1.87
CA LEU A 100 -2.79 8.81 -0.76
C LEU A 100 -1.41 9.45 -0.87
N ASP A 101 -1.36 10.77 -0.96
CA ASP A 101 -0.14 11.56 -0.93
C ASP A 101 0.18 12.00 0.51
N SER A 102 1.14 11.32 1.12
CA SER A 102 1.63 11.62 2.47
C SER A 102 2.76 12.66 2.47
N TYR A 103 3.26 13.12 1.32
CA TYR A 103 4.48 13.92 1.23
C TYR A 103 4.23 15.38 0.88
N THR A 104 3.38 15.70 -0.10
CA THR A 104 3.28 17.10 -0.58
C THR A 104 2.74 18.05 0.46
N GLY A 105 1.78 17.63 1.29
CA GLY A 105 1.28 18.41 2.43
C GLY A 105 2.35 18.70 3.50
N ARG A 106 3.47 17.97 3.46
CA ARG A 106 4.64 18.11 4.34
C ARG A 106 5.84 18.73 3.62
N SER A 107 5.62 19.32 2.44
CA SER A 107 6.68 19.92 1.60
C SER A 107 7.75 18.92 1.15
N LEU A 108 7.40 17.64 1.05
CA LEU A 108 8.26 16.58 0.52
C LEU A 108 7.78 16.15 -0.85
N SER A 109 8.72 15.76 -1.72
CA SER A 109 8.43 15.09 -2.99
C SER A 109 8.87 13.62 -2.98
N GLU A 110 9.89 13.31 -2.18
CA GLU A 110 10.51 11.99 -2.03
C GLU A 110 11.29 11.96 -0.71
N ALA A 111 11.78 10.79 -0.30
CA ALA A 111 12.63 10.59 0.86
C ALA A 111 13.64 9.44 0.66
N SER A 112 13.93 9.06 -0.60
CA SER A 112 14.81 7.94 -0.92
C SER A 112 16.27 8.27 -0.61
N SER A 113 16.67 9.53 -0.84
CA SER A 113 18.02 10.04 -0.55
C SER A 113 18.25 10.38 0.92
N ASP A 114 17.18 10.80 1.62
CA ASP A 114 17.18 11.06 3.06
C ASP A 114 15.88 10.54 3.69
N GLN A 115 15.96 9.32 4.20
CA GLN A 115 14.81 8.65 4.81
C GLN A 115 14.47 9.19 6.21
N SER A 116 15.27 10.09 6.78
CA SER A 116 15.02 10.74 8.07
C SER A 116 13.99 11.87 7.99
N LEU A 117 13.72 12.38 6.78
CA LEU A 117 12.76 13.47 6.54
C LEU A 117 11.32 13.12 6.91
N PHE A 118 11.01 11.83 7.04
CA PHE A 118 9.66 11.35 7.32
C PHE A 118 9.72 10.20 8.33
N GLY A 119 8.82 10.20 9.32
CA GLY A 119 8.71 9.12 10.30
C GLY A 119 8.45 7.77 9.63
N GLN A 120 9.10 6.73 10.11
CA GLN A 120 8.95 5.35 9.64
C GLN A 120 7.48 4.86 9.70
N PHE A 121 6.71 5.30 10.69
CA PHE A 121 5.35 4.79 10.94
C PHE A 121 4.23 5.81 10.71
N THR A 122 4.55 7.07 10.44
CA THR A 122 3.55 8.16 10.31
C THR A 122 2.47 7.88 9.27
N GLN A 123 2.81 7.18 8.19
CA GLN A 123 1.85 6.83 7.13
C GLN A 123 0.77 5.83 7.59
N ILE A 124 0.95 5.11 8.71
CA ILE A 124 -0.10 4.30 9.33
C ILE A 124 -1.25 5.20 9.80
N SER A 125 -0.93 6.31 10.49
CA SER A 125 -1.93 7.29 10.92
C SER A 125 -2.61 7.94 9.72
N ASP A 126 -1.85 8.29 8.68
CA ASP A 126 -2.41 8.84 7.44
C ASP A 126 -3.43 7.88 6.80
N ALA A 127 -3.11 6.59 6.74
CA ALA A 127 -4.01 5.57 6.22
C ALA A 127 -5.29 5.44 7.04
N TYR A 128 -5.22 5.49 8.38
CA TYR A 128 -6.41 5.47 9.24
C TYR A 128 -7.31 6.70 9.03
N ARG A 129 -6.74 7.90 8.90
CA ARG A 129 -7.51 9.11 8.59
C ARG A 129 -8.15 9.03 7.20
N ALA A 130 -7.48 8.39 6.24
CA ALA A 130 -8.04 8.13 4.93
C ALA A 130 -9.23 7.15 4.97
N VAL A 131 -9.19 6.11 5.82
CA VAL A 131 -10.34 5.21 6.04
C VAL A 131 -11.56 5.99 6.56
N GLU A 132 -11.37 6.88 7.53
CA GLU A 132 -12.47 7.71 8.07
C GLU A 132 -13.05 8.65 7.01
N ALA A 133 -12.21 9.29 6.20
CA ALA A 133 -12.65 10.16 5.11
C ALA A 133 -13.48 9.38 4.06
N LEU A 134 -13.10 8.14 3.77
CA LEU A 134 -13.82 7.25 2.86
C LEU A 134 -15.14 6.73 3.45
N ALA A 135 -15.21 6.53 4.78
CA ALA A 135 -16.41 6.03 5.44
C ALA A 135 -17.64 6.92 5.23
N ALA A 136 -17.43 8.24 5.15
CA ALA A 136 -18.48 9.22 4.88
C ALA A 136 -18.81 9.40 3.37
N HIS A 137 -18.04 8.79 2.47
CA HIS A 137 -18.11 9.11 1.05
C HIS A 137 -19.33 8.44 0.37
N PRO A 138 -20.11 9.17 -0.47
CA PRO A 138 -21.35 8.65 -1.04
C PRO A 138 -21.14 7.52 -2.06
N LYS A 139 -19.98 7.47 -2.73
CA LYS A 139 -19.65 6.43 -3.72
C LYS A 139 -18.92 5.21 -3.15
N ILE A 140 -18.50 5.27 -1.89
CA ILE A 140 -17.63 4.25 -1.29
C ILE A 140 -18.35 3.52 -0.19
N ASP A 141 -18.12 2.21 -0.14
CA ASP A 141 -18.51 1.35 0.95
C ASP A 141 -17.41 1.33 2.01
N GLY A 142 -17.57 2.16 3.04
CA GLY A 142 -16.62 2.26 4.15
C GLY A 142 -16.43 0.97 4.94
N SER A 143 -17.27 -0.06 4.74
CA SER A 143 -17.10 -1.37 5.39
C SER A 143 -16.16 -2.31 4.62
N ARG A 144 -15.79 -1.96 3.39
CA ARG A 144 -14.96 -2.75 2.47
C ARG A 144 -13.72 -1.96 2.03
N VAL A 145 -12.89 -1.58 2.99
CA VAL A 145 -11.63 -0.86 2.76
C VAL A 145 -10.44 -1.80 2.92
N ALA A 146 -9.59 -1.91 1.90
CA ALA A 146 -8.29 -2.58 2.02
C ALA A 146 -7.16 -1.55 2.00
N ILE A 147 -6.05 -1.86 2.69
CA ILE A 147 -4.84 -1.04 2.66
C ILE A 147 -3.77 -1.79 1.87
N MET A 148 -3.30 -1.19 0.80
CA MET A 148 -2.18 -1.67 0.00
C MET A 148 -1.09 -0.61 -0.01
N GLY A 149 0.14 -1.03 0.16
CA GLY A 149 1.24 -0.08 0.20
C GLY A 149 2.56 -0.69 -0.23
N PHE A 150 3.44 0.17 -0.72
CA PHE A 150 4.68 -0.22 -1.40
C PHE A 150 5.89 0.30 -0.62
N SER A 151 6.88 -0.55 -0.33
CA SER A 151 8.09 -0.17 0.41
C SER A 151 7.77 0.45 1.77
N ARG A 152 8.04 1.75 1.97
CA ARG A 152 7.60 2.51 3.15
C ARG A 152 6.08 2.50 3.34
N GLY A 153 5.31 2.57 2.26
CA GLY A 153 3.86 2.32 2.29
C GLY A 153 3.51 0.87 2.63
N GLY A 154 4.37 -0.07 2.26
CA GLY A 154 4.26 -1.48 2.64
C GLY A 154 4.42 -1.65 4.14
N ASN A 155 5.33 -0.89 4.78
CA ASN A 155 5.41 -0.85 6.24
C ASN A 155 4.10 -0.36 6.85
N ALA A 156 3.50 0.71 6.30
CA ALA A 156 2.23 1.20 6.79
C ALA A 156 1.09 0.17 6.61
N ALA A 157 1.03 -0.49 5.45
CA ALA A 157 0.04 -1.54 5.20
C ALA A 157 0.20 -2.73 6.16
N LEU A 158 1.43 -3.20 6.40
CA LEU A 158 1.72 -4.33 7.28
C LEU A 158 1.46 -3.99 8.76
N TYR A 159 2.07 -2.93 9.27
CA TYR A 159 2.05 -2.62 10.70
C TYR A 159 0.73 -1.98 11.15
N SER A 160 -0.10 -1.45 10.23
CA SER A 160 -1.48 -1.04 10.55
C SER A 160 -2.39 -2.20 10.98
N ALA A 161 -1.96 -3.45 10.81
CA ALA A 161 -2.67 -4.61 11.35
C ALA A 161 -2.50 -4.76 12.87
N MET A 162 -1.52 -4.11 13.49
CA MET A 162 -1.23 -4.28 14.92
C MET A 162 -2.33 -3.67 15.81
N VAL A 163 -2.82 -4.45 16.78
CA VAL A 163 -3.91 -4.05 17.69
C VAL A 163 -3.58 -2.76 18.42
N ARG A 164 -2.35 -2.60 18.91
CA ARG A 164 -1.95 -1.41 19.67
C ARG A 164 -2.05 -0.13 18.83
N PHE A 165 -1.68 -0.19 17.54
CA PHE A 165 -1.71 0.98 16.66
C PHE A 165 -3.14 1.31 16.24
N GLN A 166 -3.99 0.29 16.02
CA GLN A 166 -5.42 0.52 15.81
C GLN A 166 -6.08 1.13 17.06
N LYS A 167 -5.70 0.68 18.26
CA LYS A 167 -6.24 1.23 19.51
C LYS A 167 -5.90 2.71 19.71
N SER A 168 -4.67 3.12 19.38
CA SER A 168 -4.22 4.51 19.56
C SER A 168 -4.64 5.44 18.42
N PHE A 169 -4.55 4.98 17.18
CA PHE A 169 -4.68 5.85 16.00
C PHE A 169 -5.79 5.45 15.03
N GLY A 170 -6.36 4.25 15.20
CA GLY A 170 -7.27 3.62 14.26
C GLY A 170 -8.48 4.49 13.90
N PRO A 171 -9.15 4.15 12.79
CA PRO A 171 -10.31 4.89 12.35
C PRO A 171 -11.47 4.73 13.33
N LYS A 172 -12.18 5.82 13.61
CA LYS A 172 -13.44 5.83 14.38
C LYS A 172 -14.62 5.33 13.55
N GLU A 173 -14.55 5.52 12.23
CA GLU A 173 -15.56 5.14 11.26
C GLU A 173 -14.92 4.40 10.08
N GLY A 174 -15.66 3.46 9.50
CA GLY A 174 -15.15 2.57 8.46
C GLY A 174 -14.37 1.38 9.01
N ARG A 175 -14.03 0.43 8.13
CA ARG A 175 -13.41 -0.84 8.50
C ARG A 175 -12.35 -1.25 7.50
N ILE A 176 -11.17 -1.57 8.03
CA ILE A 176 -10.12 -2.24 7.27
C ILE A 176 -10.43 -3.74 7.25
N VAL A 177 -10.48 -4.32 6.04
CA VAL A 177 -10.81 -5.74 5.82
C VAL A 177 -9.67 -6.55 5.21
N ALA A 178 -8.58 -5.89 4.78
CA ALA A 178 -7.38 -6.55 4.30
C ALA A 178 -6.15 -5.63 4.34
N HIS A 179 -4.98 -6.25 4.54
CA HIS A 179 -3.67 -5.62 4.44
C HIS A 179 -2.84 -6.27 3.33
N LEU A 180 -2.38 -5.48 2.35
CA LEU A 180 -1.60 -5.93 1.20
C LEU A 180 -0.24 -5.20 1.13
N PRO A 181 0.71 -5.54 2.00
CA PRO A 181 2.05 -4.97 1.95
C PRO A 181 2.86 -5.51 0.76
N PHE A 182 3.42 -4.61 -0.02
CA PHE A 182 4.37 -4.91 -1.09
C PHE A 182 5.77 -4.51 -0.64
N TYR A 183 6.67 -5.50 -0.60
CA TYR A 183 8.09 -5.37 -0.26
C TYR A 183 8.37 -4.43 0.93
N PRO A 184 7.74 -4.65 2.10
CA PRO A 184 8.00 -3.86 3.29
C PRO A 184 9.41 -4.15 3.84
N ALA A 185 9.93 -3.25 4.68
CA ALA A 185 11.04 -3.57 5.57
C ALA A 185 10.52 -4.30 6.83
N CYS A 186 11.03 -5.49 7.18
CA CYS A 186 10.62 -6.22 8.39
C CYS A 186 11.76 -6.47 9.39
N ASN A 187 12.83 -5.70 9.29
CA ASN A 187 13.96 -5.65 10.22
C ASN A 187 13.62 -4.80 11.47
N PHE A 188 12.46 -5.06 12.05
CA PHE A 188 11.97 -4.41 13.27
C PHE A 188 11.65 -5.44 14.37
N GLU A 189 11.91 -5.06 15.61
CA GLU A 189 11.48 -5.74 16.83
C GLU A 189 10.58 -4.78 17.61
N LEU A 190 9.32 -4.65 17.17
CA LEU A 190 8.34 -3.77 17.79
C LEU A 190 7.65 -4.46 18.98
N LEU A 191 7.22 -3.68 19.99
CA LEU A 191 6.46 -4.24 21.12
C LEU A 191 5.11 -4.76 20.62
N ASP A 192 4.70 -5.92 21.12
CA ASP A 192 3.45 -6.60 20.76
C ASP A 192 3.26 -6.84 19.25
N GLN A 193 4.35 -6.94 18.45
CA GLN A 193 4.26 -7.11 16.99
C GLN A 193 3.55 -8.39 16.52
N ALA A 194 3.41 -9.40 17.39
CA ALA A 194 2.63 -10.58 17.08
C ALA A 194 1.11 -10.38 17.26
N ASN A 195 0.68 -9.34 17.99
CA ASN A 195 -0.73 -9.10 18.29
C ASN A 195 -1.40 -8.23 17.22
N VAL A 196 -2.00 -8.89 16.22
CA VAL A 196 -2.70 -8.24 15.10
C VAL A 196 -4.23 -8.45 15.16
N THR A 197 -4.98 -7.60 14.46
CA THR A 197 -6.45 -7.45 14.58
C THR A 197 -7.28 -8.59 13.98
N GLY A 198 -6.64 -9.67 13.54
CA GLY A 198 -7.29 -10.81 12.87
C GLY A 198 -7.73 -10.52 11.44
N VAL A 199 -7.49 -9.31 10.92
CA VAL A 199 -7.69 -8.97 9.52
C VAL A 199 -6.60 -9.64 8.66
N PRO A 200 -6.96 -10.28 7.53
CA PRO A 200 -5.98 -10.99 6.71
C PRO A 200 -4.85 -10.10 6.16
N ILE A 201 -3.64 -10.65 6.14
CA ILE A 201 -2.41 -10.04 5.61
C ILE A 201 -1.92 -10.87 4.42
N ARG A 202 -1.68 -10.22 3.28
CA ARG A 202 -1.07 -10.82 2.08
C ARG A 202 0.13 -10.01 1.65
N GLU A 203 1.31 -10.47 2.00
CA GLU A 203 2.57 -9.82 1.61
C GLU A 203 3.06 -10.31 0.24
N PHE A 204 3.59 -9.39 -0.55
CA PHE A 204 4.12 -9.64 -1.89
C PHE A 204 5.55 -9.11 -2.01
N HIS A 205 6.51 -9.97 -2.35
CA HIS A 205 7.92 -9.61 -2.21
C HIS A 205 8.77 -10.13 -3.39
N GLY A 206 9.72 -9.32 -3.85
CA GLY A 206 10.73 -9.77 -4.81
C GLY A 206 11.83 -10.59 -4.13
N ALA A 207 12.23 -11.72 -4.70
CA ALA A 207 13.30 -12.55 -4.12
C ALA A 207 14.68 -11.88 -4.13
N GLU A 208 14.90 -10.95 -5.07
CA GLU A 208 16.17 -10.24 -5.30
C GLU A 208 16.10 -8.81 -4.79
N ASP A 209 15.30 -8.56 -3.75
CA ASP A 209 15.12 -7.23 -3.19
C ASP A 209 16.33 -6.78 -2.36
N TYR A 210 17.05 -5.79 -2.89
CA TYR A 210 18.21 -5.18 -2.24
C TYR A 210 17.87 -3.95 -1.40
N TRP A 211 16.63 -3.47 -1.39
CA TRP A 211 16.19 -2.40 -0.49
C TRP A 211 15.73 -2.97 0.84
N THR A 212 14.94 -4.03 0.78
CA THR A 212 14.30 -4.69 1.91
C THR A 212 14.44 -6.20 1.70
N PRO A 213 15.44 -6.86 2.29
CA PRO A 213 15.64 -8.28 2.06
C PRO A 213 14.42 -9.11 2.48
N THR A 214 14.13 -10.16 1.71
CA THR A 214 12.94 -11.01 1.90
C THR A 214 12.93 -11.75 3.25
N ALA A 215 14.10 -12.15 3.74
CA ALA A 215 14.22 -13.07 4.89
C ALA A 215 13.61 -12.52 6.20
N PRO A 216 13.87 -11.28 6.63
CA PRO A 216 13.18 -10.68 7.77
C PRO A 216 11.64 -10.73 7.65
N CYS A 217 11.09 -10.45 6.46
CA CYS A 217 9.65 -10.46 6.27
C CYS A 217 9.07 -11.86 6.25
N ARG A 218 9.76 -12.82 5.61
CA ARG A 218 9.38 -14.24 5.67
C ARG A 218 9.27 -14.70 7.11
N ALA A 219 10.30 -14.44 7.92
CA ALA A 219 10.33 -14.80 9.33
C ALA A 219 9.21 -14.12 10.13
N TYR A 220 8.86 -12.86 9.84
CA TYR A 220 7.78 -12.18 10.53
C TYR A 220 6.40 -12.72 10.17
N ILE A 221 6.11 -12.88 8.87
CA ILE A 221 4.84 -13.43 8.42
C ILE A 221 4.64 -14.87 8.89
N ASP A 222 5.69 -15.69 8.89
CA ASP A 222 5.62 -17.05 9.45
C ASP A 222 5.25 -17.04 10.93
N ARG A 223 5.86 -16.17 11.74
CA ARG A 223 5.48 -16.04 13.15
C ARG A 223 4.01 -15.65 13.33
N LEU A 224 3.47 -14.78 12.48
CA LEU A 224 2.05 -14.41 12.53
C LEU A 224 1.15 -15.61 12.18
N ALA A 225 1.50 -16.37 11.13
CA ALA A 225 0.77 -17.56 10.72
C ALA A 225 0.81 -18.66 11.78
N GLU A 226 1.99 -18.92 12.37
CA GLU A 226 2.18 -19.86 13.48
C GLU A 226 1.39 -19.48 14.74
N ALA A 227 1.20 -18.18 14.97
CA ALA A 227 0.33 -17.66 16.03
C ALA A 227 -1.18 -17.75 15.70
N GLY A 228 -1.56 -18.30 14.54
CA GLY A 228 -2.94 -18.53 14.13
C GLY A 228 -3.59 -17.36 13.39
N HIS A 229 -2.83 -16.34 12.98
CA HIS A 229 -3.35 -15.25 12.15
C HIS A 229 -3.40 -15.65 10.68
N ASP A 230 -4.35 -15.10 9.93
CA ASP A 230 -4.40 -15.26 8.47
C ASP A 230 -3.36 -14.36 7.79
N ALA A 231 -2.10 -14.78 7.84
CA ALA A 231 -0.96 -14.07 7.25
C ALA A 231 -0.21 -14.96 6.26
N GLN A 232 0.01 -14.46 5.05
CA GLN A 232 0.72 -15.19 3.99
C GLN A 232 1.67 -14.26 3.23
N MET A 233 2.77 -14.81 2.73
CA MET A 233 3.75 -14.10 1.92
C MET A 233 3.97 -14.83 0.62
N THR A 234 3.89 -14.11 -0.50
CA THR A 234 4.24 -14.61 -1.83
C THR A 234 5.57 -13.99 -2.26
N VAL A 235 6.53 -14.83 -2.63
CA VAL A 235 7.86 -14.41 -3.08
C VAL A 235 8.00 -14.67 -4.57
N TYR A 236 8.44 -13.65 -5.32
CA TYR A 236 8.60 -13.72 -6.78
C TYR A 236 10.08 -13.88 -7.16
N PRO A 237 10.48 -15.05 -7.72
CA PRO A 237 11.86 -15.26 -8.17
C PRO A 237 12.31 -14.26 -9.24
N GLY A 238 13.54 -13.77 -9.13
CA GLY A 238 14.12 -12.81 -10.09
C GLY A 238 13.52 -11.40 -10.06
N ALA A 239 12.60 -11.11 -9.15
CA ALA A 239 12.02 -9.78 -8.97
C ALA A 239 12.81 -8.98 -7.93
N LEU A 240 13.10 -7.72 -8.24
CA LEU A 240 13.74 -6.75 -7.34
C LEU A 240 12.67 -5.92 -6.60
N HIS A 241 13.11 -4.94 -5.80
CA HIS A 241 12.22 -3.88 -5.30
C HIS A 241 11.51 -3.16 -6.46
N ASN A 242 10.28 -2.68 -6.23
CA ASN A 242 9.43 -2.06 -7.26
C ASN A 242 9.22 -2.94 -8.51
N PHE A 243 9.14 -4.26 -8.35
CA PHE A 243 8.88 -5.19 -9.46
C PHE A 243 7.57 -4.92 -10.21
N ASP A 244 6.65 -4.22 -9.58
CA ASP A 244 5.32 -3.82 -10.06
C ASP A 244 5.24 -2.36 -10.50
N SER A 245 6.37 -1.64 -10.56
CA SER A 245 6.42 -0.26 -11.04
C SER A 245 6.85 -0.20 -12.51
N PRO A 246 5.92 -0.06 -13.48
CA PRO A 246 6.28 0.01 -14.90
C PRO A 246 7.08 1.27 -15.28
N ARG A 247 7.25 2.23 -14.35
CA ARG A 247 8.12 3.39 -14.52
C ARG A 247 9.61 3.05 -14.40
N ASN A 248 9.95 1.84 -13.96
CA ASN A 248 11.32 1.34 -13.85
C ASN A 248 11.59 0.17 -14.81
N PRO A 249 11.46 0.34 -16.14
CA PRO A 249 11.52 -0.78 -17.11
C PRO A 249 12.90 -1.46 -17.19
N ALA A 250 13.95 -0.78 -16.72
CA ALA A 250 15.30 -1.30 -16.61
C ALA A 250 15.76 -1.20 -15.15
N ARG A 251 16.84 -1.90 -14.80
CA ARG A 251 17.43 -1.81 -13.47
C ARG A 251 17.91 -0.38 -13.22
N VAL A 252 17.39 0.24 -12.16
CA VAL A 252 17.76 1.59 -11.71
C VAL A 252 18.35 1.50 -10.31
N SER A 253 19.42 2.25 -10.08
CA SER A 253 20.04 2.47 -8.78
C SER A 253 20.61 3.89 -8.75
N ASP A 254 20.56 4.55 -7.60
CA ASP A 254 21.21 5.82 -7.36
C ASP A 254 22.12 5.68 -6.15
N SER A 255 23.36 6.18 -6.24
CA SER A 255 24.34 6.06 -5.16
C SER A 255 23.94 6.81 -3.88
N ASP A 256 22.99 7.75 -3.98
CA ASP A 256 22.54 8.54 -2.84
C ASP A 256 21.33 7.92 -2.15
N TRP A 257 20.67 6.93 -2.76
CA TRP A 257 19.52 6.26 -2.16
C TRP A 257 19.91 5.43 -0.94
N GLN A 258 19.26 5.69 0.18
CA GLN A 258 19.51 5.03 1.46
C GLN A 258 18.71 3.73 1.59
N THR A 259 19.34 2.70 2.14
CA THR A 259 18.67 1.49 2.63
C THR A 259 19.16 1.15 4.03
N SER A 260 18.21 0.81 4.91
CA SER A 260 18.48 0.30 6.24
C SER A 260 18.44 -1.23 6.30
N ARG A 261 18.62 -1.93 5.16
CA ARG A 261 18.48 -3.40 5.02
C ARG A 261 19.22 -4.23 6.07
N ASN A 262 20.37 -3.74 6.54
CA ASN A 262 21.22 -4.42 7.51
C ASN A 262 21.09 -3.84 8.93
N CYS A 263 20.17 -2.90 9.15
CA CYS A 263 19.89 -2.31 10.45
C CYS A 263 18.73 -3.02 11.15
N LEU A 264 18.99 -3.95 12.06
CA LEU A 264 17.94 -4.44 12.95
C LEU A 264 17.58 -3.32 13.94
N ARG A 265 16.29 -2.94 13.96
CA ARG A 265 15.78 -1.83 14.79
C ARG A 265 14.82 -2.38 15.83
N ARG A 266 15.11 -2.15 17.11
CA ARG A 266 14.25 -2.58 18.22
C ARG A 266 13.51 -1.39 18.78
N GLU A 267 12.26 -1.58 19.14
CA GLU A 267 11.54 -0.60 19.93
C GLU A 267 11.91 -0.72 21.41
N GLU A 268 12.41 0.37 22.00
CA GLU A 268 12.70 0.49 23.42
C GLU A 268 12.20 1.86 23.90
N ASP A 269 11.38 1.89 24.96
CA ASP A 269 10.82 3.12 25.56
C ASP A 269 10.22 4.13 24.57
N GLY A 270 9.48 3.61 23.57
CA GLY A 270 8.85 4.45 22.54
C GLY A 270 9.85 5.06 21.55
N GLN A 271 11.03 4.47 21.37
CA GLN A 271 12.04 4.87 20.40
C GLN A 271 12.52 3.66 19.61
N LEU A 272 13.02 3.89 18.38
CA LEU A 272 13.76 2.86 17.65
C LEU A 272 15.23 2.94 18.02
N VAL A 273 15.78 1.87 18.57
CA VAL A 273 17.21 1.71 18.82
C VAL A 273 17.81 0.76 17.79
N ASN A 274 19.09 0.94 17.48
CA ASN A 274 19.86 -0.04 16.74
C ASN A 274 20.12 -1.24 17.65
N ALA A 275 19.57 -2.39 17.28
CA ALA A 275 19.58 -3.59 18.13
C ALA A 275 20.99 -4.13 18.42
N VAL A 276 21.98 -3.79 17.58
CA VAL A 276 23.39 -4.19 17.76
C VAL A 276 24.10 -3.25 18.73
N THR A 277 23.88 -1.94 18.63
CA THR A 277 24.62 -0.95 19.43
C THR A 277 23.90 -0.55 20.72
N GLY A 278 22.59 -0.80 20.81
CA GLY A 278 21.72 -0.35 21.92
C GLY A 278 21.51 1.17 21.97
N LYS A 279 21.94 1.91 20.94
CA LYS A 279 21.76 3.37 20.85
C LYS A 279 20.55 3.71 19.99
N LEU A 280 20.02 4.92 20.16
CA LEU A 280 19.00 5.47 19.28
C LEU A 280 19.42 5.30 17.81
N PHE A 281 18.56 4.67 17.02
CA PHE A 281 18.80 4.46 15.60
C PHE A 281 18.77 5.80 14.87
N THR A 282 19.75 6.01 13.99
CA THR A 282 19.77 7.14 13.06
C THR A 282 20.12 6.66 11.66
N TYR A 283 19.77 7.45 10.65
CA TYR A 283 20.20 7.18 9.28
C TYR A 283 21.72 7.42 9.06
N ALA A 284 22.46 7.81 10.10
CA ALA A 284 23.91 7.88 10.10
C ALA A 284 24.59 6.62 10.70
N ASP A 285 23.80 5.63 11.14
CA ASP A 285 24.33 4.39 11.69
C ASP A 285 25.11 3.61 10.62
N ALA A 286 26.20 2.94 11.03
CA ALA A 286 27.08 2.22 10.12
C ALA A 286 26.43 1.06 9.33
N CYS A 287 25.25 0.58 9.76
CA CYS A 287 24.48 -0.43 9.05
C CYS A 287 23.62 0.13 7.91
N VAL A 288 23.51 1.46 7.80
CA VAL A 288 22.81 2.14 6.70
C VAL A 288 23.72 2.11 5.49
N GLU A 289 23.19 1.61 4.40
CA GLU A 289 23.90 1.43 3.13
C GLU A 289 23.22 2.25 2.04
N TYR A 290 23.86 2.31 0.88
CA TYR A 290 23.42 3.13 -0.24
C TYR A 290 23.43 2.35 -1.55
N GLY A 291 22.85 2.93 -2.61
CA GLY A 291 22.83 2.31 -3.92
C GLY A 291 21.95 1.07 -4.09
N PRO A 292 20.83 0.87 -3.36
CA PRO A 292 19.94 -0.25 -3.63
C PRO A 292 19.29 -0.09 -5.02
N SER A 293 19.05 -1.22 -5.69
CA SER A 293 18.50 -1.22 -7.04
C SER A 293 17.05 -1.67 -7.08
N SER A 294 16.30 -1.17 -8.06
CA SER A 294 14.92 -1.55 -8.34
C SER A 294 14.73 -1.83 -9.83
N GLN A 295 13.75 -2.67 -10.19
CA GLN A 295 13.46 -2.99 -11.58
C GLN A 295 12.07 -3.61 -11.71
N TYR A 296 11.30 -3.14 -12.69
CA TYR A 296 10.05 -3.77 -13.12
C TYR A 296 10.29 -5.20 -13.62
N ASN A 297 9.40 -6.12 -13.22
CA ASN A 297 9.40 -7.49 -13.69
C ASN A 297 7.96 -7.87 -14.08
N ASP A 298 7.71 -7.98 -15.39
CA ASP A 298 6.38 -8.23 -15.96
C ASP A 298 5.71 -9.50 -15.44
N ALA A 299 6.49 -10.59 -15.32
CA ALA A 299 5.98 -11.87 -14.82
C ALA A 299 5.58 -11.76 -13.35
N ALA A 300 6.41 -11.13 -12.51
CA ALA A 300 6.12 -10.92 -11.09
C ALA A 300 4.93 -9.97 -10.88
N ALA A 301 4.88 -8.87 -11.64
CA ALA A 301 3.78 -7.91 -11.58
C ALA A 301 2.44 -8.55 -11.99
N THR A 302 2.43 -9.33 -13.07
CA THR A 302 1.25 -10.05 -13.54
C THR A 302 0.78 -11.10 -12.52
N ALA A 303 1.72 -11.86 -11.95
CA ALA A 303 1.43 -12.84 -10.91
C ALA A 303 0.86 -12.18 -9.65
N ALA A 304 1.42 -11.04 -9.23
CA ALA A 304 0.91 -10.27 -8.10
C ALA A 304 -0.48 -9.71 -8.36
N GLN A 305 -0.75 -9.19 -9.56
CA GLN A 305 -2.09 -8.75 -9.97
C GLN A 305 -3.12 -9.87 -9.89
N ALA A 306 -2.76 -11.08 -10.33
CA ALA A 306 -3.64 -12.24 -10.21
C ALA A 306 -3.92 -12.61 -8.75
N ALA A 307 -2.86 -12.72 -7.93
CA ALA A 307 -2.98 -13.08 -6.51
C ALA A 307 -3.79 -12.04 -5.70
N VAL A 308 -3.58 -10.75 -5.96
CA VAL A 308 -4.37 -9.68 -5.34
C VAL A 308 -5.84 -9.77 -5.73
N MET A 309 -6.15 -10.01 -7.01
CA MET A 309 -7.55 -10.10 -7.44
C MET A 309 -8.26 -11.32 -6.88
N GLU A 310 -7.59 -12.47 -6.82
CA GLU A 310 -8.13 -13.66 -6.17
C GLU A 310 -8.48 -13.37 -4.71
N PHE A 311 -7.55 -12.77 -3.98
CA PHE A 311 -7.74 -12.45 -2.57
C PHE A 311 -8.83 -11.40 -2.33
N LEU A 312 -8.79 -10.27 -3.04
CA LEU A 312 -9.77 -9.19 -2.87
C LEU A 312 -11.18 -9.61 -3.28
N THR A 313 -11.31 -10.50 -4.28
CA THR A 313 -12.61 -11.05 -4.68
C THR A 313 -13.25 -11.82 -3.53
N GLY A 314 -12.48 -12.62 -2.79
CA GLY A 314 -12.95 -13.30 -1.58
C GLY A 314 -13.31 -12.31 -0.47
N VAL A 315 -12.37 -11.43 -0.10
CA VAL A 315 -12.54 -10.50 1.02
C VAL A 315 -13.70 -9.53 0.84
N PHE A 316 -13.94 -9.05 -0.38
CA PHE A 316 -15.03 -8.11 -0.67
C PHE A 316 -16.37 -8.76 -0.98
N ALA A 317 -16.43 -10.08 -1.19
CA ALA A 317 -17.68 -10.82 -1.39
C ALA A 317 -18.36 -11.19 -0.05
N ASP A 318 -17.57 -11.42 0.99
CA ASP A 318 -18.04 -11.90 2.31
C ASP A 318 -18.56 -10.79 3.25
N LYS A 319 -18.80 -9.58 2.74
CA LYS A 319 -19.07 -8.37 3.55
C LYS A 319 -20.14 -7.49 2.94
#